data_AF-A0A2E6DD86-F1
#
_entry.id   AF-A0A2E6DD86-F1
#
_cell.length_a   1.000
_cell.length_b   1.000
_cell.length_c   1.000
_cell.angle_alpha   90.00
_cell.angle_beta   90.00
_cell.angle_gamma   90.00
#
_symmetry.space_group_name_H-M   'P 1'
#
loop_
_entity.id
_entity.type
_entity.pdbx_description
1 polymer ?
#
loop_
_entity_poly.entity_id
_entity_poly.type
_entity_poly.pdbx_seq_one_letter_code
_entity_poly.pdbx_strand_id
1 'polypeptide(L)'
;MRLNHLDILEQCFRDKLRGYNKEDVDTFLHLIADDFKEMGEEIELLNKKLAKRDRTIAKLKQEAEAKPYAANPENLSITPDMIKEKAKRIINVAREHADQHKKKAEQELSSLRNEINKIKKEKKSLIENIKLSAQKHLAQYKNEK
;
A
#
# COMPACT_ATOMS: atom_id res chain seq x y z
N MET A 1 16.08 -13.62 0.20
CA MET A 1 15.38 -14.77 -0.38
C MET A 1 16.38 -15.60 -1.18
N ARG A 2 16.11 -16.89 -1.44
CA ARG A 2 17.02 -17.77 -2.20
C ARG A 2 17.00 -17.52 -3.71
N LEU A 3 15.90 -16.99 -4.22
CA LEU A 3 15.68 -16.60 -5.61
C LEU A 3 15.03 -15.20 -5.61
N ASN A 4 15.31 -14.40 -6.64
CA ASN A 4 14.63 -13.15 -6.95
C ASN A 4 13.63 -13.35 -8.11
N HIS A 5 12.82 -12.32 -8.41
CA HIS A 5 11.80 -12.44 -9.47
C HIS A 5 12.40 -12.70 -10.86
N LEU A 6 13.58 -12.15 -11.18
CA LEU A 6 14.29 -12.39 -12.44
C LEU A 6 14.77 -13.84 -12.52
N ASP A 7 15.33 -14.37 -11.42
CA ASP A 7 15.79 -15.75 -11.36
C ASP A 7 14.65 -16.74 -11.65
N ILE A 8 13.41 -16.40 -11.25
CA ILE A 8 12.21 -17.21 -11.52
C ILE A 8 11.80 -17.12 -13.00
N LEU A 9 11.83 -15.93 -13.59
CA LEU A 9 11.49 -15.71 -15.00
C LEU A 9 12.51 -16.34 -15.96
N GLU A 10 13.79 -16.38 -15.57
CA GLU A 10 14.88 -16.96 -16.37
C GLU A 10 15.02 -18.48 -16.16
N GLN A 11 14.23 -19.09 -15.28
CA GLN A 11 14.34 -20.49 -14.95
C GLN A 11 13.88 -21.38 -16.12
N CYS A 12 14.81 -22.10 -16.75
CA CYS A 12 14.48 -23.10 -17.76
C CYS A 12 14.33 -24.51 -17.16
N PHE A 13 13.34 -25.27 -17.65
CA PHE A 13 13.16 -26.69 -17.31
C PHE A 13 13.47 -27.59 -18.50
N ARG A 14 13.88 -28.84 -18.21
CA ARG A 14 14.14 -29.86 -19.23
C ARG A 14 12.84 -30.57 -19.63
N ASP A 15 12.73 -30.89 -20.91
CA ASP A 15 11.60 -31.64 -21.44
C ASP A 15 11.63 -33.11 -21.00
N LYS A 16 10.44 -33.65 -20.70
CA LYS A 16 10.24 -35.07 -20.40
C LYS A 16 8.95 -35.58 -21.04
N LEU A 17 8.96 -36.85 -21.47
CA LEU A 17 7.84 -37.56 -22.11
C LEU A 17 6.54 -37.63 -21.28
N ARG A 18 6.62 -37.42 -19.96
CA ARG A 18 5.48 -37.26 -19.04
C ARG A 18 5.77 -36.13 -18.05
N GLY A 19 5.82 -34.90 -18.55
CA GLY A 19 6.01 -33.69 -17.75
C GLY A 19 4.74 -32.85 -17.60
N TYR A 20 4.85 -31.77 -16.85
CA TYR A 20 3.83 -30.72 -16.83
C TYR A 20 3.78 -29.98 -18.17
N ASN A 21 2.63 -29.39 -18.49
CA ASN A 21 2.49 -28.53 -19.65
C ASN A 21 3.36 -27.27 -19.47
N LYS A 22 4.18 -26.96 -20.47
CA LYS A 22 5.09 -25.81 -20.45
C LYS A 22 4.36 -24.48 -20.32
N GLU A 23 3.27 -24.30 -21.05
CA GLU A 23 2.50 -23.04 -21.04
C GLU A 23 1.87 -22.78 -19.67
N ASP A 24 1.34 -23.84 -19.04
CA ASP A 24 0.77 -23.76 -17.70
C ASP A 24 1.86 -23.45 -16.65
N VAL A 25 3.03 -24.07 -16.80
CA VAL A 25 4.18 -23.82 -15.91
C VAL A 25 4.69 -22.39 -16.08
N ASP A 26 4.86 -21.90 -17.30
CA ASP A 26 5.34 -20.54 -17.58
C ASP A 26 4.34 -19.50 -17.03
N THR A 27 3.04 -19.72 -17.25
CA THR A 27 1.99 -18.85 -16.69
C THR A 27 2.04 -18.82 -15.17
N PHE A 28 2.23 -19.97 -14.53
CA PHE A 28 2.36 -20.07 -13.08
C PHE A 28 3.63 -19.39 -12.57
N LEU A 29 4.77 -19.56 -13.25
CA LEU A 29 6.02 -18.89 -12.90
C LEU A 29 5.93 -17.38 -13.02
N HIS A 30 5.22 -16.85 -14.02
CA HIS A 30 4.96 -15.41 -14.12
C HIS A 30 4.20 -14.88 -12.90
N LEU A 31 3.15 -15.58 -12.47
CA LEU A 31 2.40 -15.20 -11.26
C LEU A 31 3.30 -15.18 -10.02
N ILE A 32 4.10 -16.24 -9.83
CA ILE A 32 5.01 -16.33 -8.68
C ILE A 32 6.11 -15.25 -8.75
N ALA A 33 6.63 -14.94 -9.93
CA ALA A 33 7.62 -13.88 -10.10
C ALA A 33 7.06 -12.51 -9.72
N ASP A 34 5.81 -12.21 -10.11
CA ASP A 34 5.13 -10.98 -9.74
C ASP A 34 4.95 -10.88 -8.20
N ASP A 35 4.52 -11.96 -7.54
CA ASP A 35 4.40 -12.00 -6.07
C ASP A 35 5.75 -11.78 -5.38
N PHE A 36 6.82 -12.38 -5.90
CA PHE A 36 8.17 -12.21 -5.35
C PHE A 36 8.70 -10.79 -5.53
N LYS A 37 8.35 -10.14 -6.65
CA LYS A 37 8.69 -8.74 -6.89
C LYS A 37 7.98 -7.83 -5.89
N GLU A 38 6.66 -7.99 -5.73
CA GLU A 38 5.87 -7.19 -4.79
C GLU A 38 6.38 -7.36 -3.36
N MET A 39 6.64 -8.60 -2.94
CA MET A 39 7.20 -8.88 -1.61
C MET A 39 8.60 -8.26 -1.42
N GLY A 40 9.44 -8.27 -2.46
CA GLY A 40 10.75 -7.62 -2.45
C GLY A 40 10.65 -6.11 -2.24
N GLU A 41 9.78 -5.45 -2.99
CA GLU A 41 9.51 -4.00 -2.89
C GLU A 41 8.96 -3.63 -1.50
N GLU A 42 8.06 -4.45 -0.94
CA GLU A 42 7.51 -4.24 0.40
C GLU A 42 8.59 -4.34 1.49
N ILE A 43 9.45 -5.36 1.42
CA ILE A 43 10.57 -5.52 2.37
C ILE A 43 11.50 -4.31 2.32
N GLU A 44 11.85 -3.81 1.13
CA GLU A 44 12.67 -2.60 1.02
C GLU A 44 11.99 -1.38 1.65
N LEU A 45 10.70 -1.20 1.39
CA LEU A 45 9.92 -0.11 1.96
C LEU A 45 9.87 -0.17 3.49
N LEU A 46 9.66 -1.37 4.04
CA LEU A 46 9.64 -1.61 5.49
C LEU A 46 11.01 -1.35 6.12
N ASN A 47 12.09 -1.82 5.50
CA ASN A 47 13.46 -1.55 5.96
C ASN A 47 13.77 -0.05 5.98
N LYS A 48 13.37 0.70 4.94
CA LYS A 48 13.50 2.17 4.91
C LYS A 48 12.72 2.83 6.05
N LYS A 49 11.50 2.36 6.33
CA LYS A 49 10.67 2.87 7.45
C LYS A 49 11.31 2.56 8.80
N LEU A 50 11.80 1.34 9.02
CA LEU A 50 12.49 0.95 10.26
C LEU A 50 13.72 1.82 10.50
N ALA A 51 14.60 1.94 9.51
CA ALA A 51 15.80 2.78 9.61
C ALA A 51 15.46 4.24 9.96
N LYS A 52 14.37 4.78 9.40
CA LYS A 52 13.90 6.13 9.75
C LYS A 52 13.43 6.21 11.20
N ARG A 53 12.70 5.22 11.71
CA ARG A 53 12.24 5.18 13.10
C ARG A 53 13.41 5.04 14.08
N ASP A 54 14.38 4.19 13.76
CA ASP A 54 15.57 3.99 14.60
C ASP A 54 16.39 5.27 14.73
N ARG A 55 16.55 6.03 13.64
CA ARG A 55 17.19 7.37 13.68
C ARG A 55 16.43 8.34 14.57
N THR A 56 15.10 8.36 14.49
CA THR A 56 14.27 9.20 15.36
C THR A 56 14.40 8.79 16.83
N ILE A 57 14.37 7.49 17.13
CA ILE A 57 14.55 6.98 18.49
C ILE A 57 15.94 7.34 19.03
N ALA A 58 16.99 7.15 18.24
CA ALA A 58 18.35 7.51 18.62
C ALA A 58 18.48 9.01 18.92
N LYS A 59 17.89 9.87 18.08
CA LYS A 59 17.87 11.32 18.30
C LYS A 59 17.13 11.68 19.59
N LEU A 60 15.95 11.10 19.83
CA LEU A 60 15.18 11.34 21.05
C LEU A 60 15.90 10.87 22.31
N LYS A 61 16.60 9.71 22.25
CA LYS A 61 17.45 9.23 23.34
C LYS A 61 18.61 10.18 23.61
N GLN A 62 19.29 10.64 22.56
CA GLN A 62 20.36 11.61 22.69
C GLN A 62 19.86 12.94 23.27
N GLU A 63 18.68 13.43 22.87
CA GLU A 63 18.06 14.63 23.44
C GLU A 63 17.64 14.44 24.91
N ALA A 64 17.23 13.22 25.29
CA ALA A 64 16.89 12.87 26.67
C ALA A 64 18.14 12.70 27.56
N GLU A 65 19.27 12.26 27.00
CA GLU A 65 20.55 12.15 27.70
C GLU A 65 21.30 13.49 27.77
N ALA A 66 21.20 14.33 26.73
CA ALA A 66 21.81 15.67 26.68
C ALA A 66 21.06 16.72 27.51
N LYS A 67 19.79 16.45 27.86
CA LYS A 67 19.16 17.11 29.00
C LYS A 67 19.50 16.29 30.22
N PRO A 68 20.45 16.70 31.09
CA PRO A 68 20.43 16.17 32.44
C PRO A 68 19.04 16.50 32.96
N TYR A 69 18.22 15.47 33.17
CA TYR A 69 17.12 15.57 34.11
C TYR A 69 17.83 16.02 35.37
N ALA A 70 17.68 17.31 35.71
CA ALA A 70 18.33 17.88 36.86
C ALA A 70 17.84 17.06 38.05
N ALA A 71 18.67 16.12 38.49
CA ALA A 71 18.58 15.44 39.76
C ALA A 71 19.00 16.42 40.86
N ASN A 72 18.47 17.65 40.81
CA ASN A 72 18.46 18.63 41.87
C ASN A 72 17.00 18.71 42.33
N PRO A 73 16.65 18.10 43.47
CA PRO A 73 15.30 18.18 44.05
C PRO A 73 14.82 19.61 44.33
N GLU A 74 15.71 20.60 44.27
CA GLU A 74 15.45 21.99 44.68
C GLU A 74 15.01 22.93 43.54
N ASN A 75 15.00 22.50 42.27
CA ASN A 75 14.65 23.38 41.13
C ASN A 75 13.39 22.98 40.34
N LEU A 76 12.58 22.04 40.83
CA LEU A 76 11.27 21.75 40.23
C LEU A 76 10.19 22.72 40.74
N SER A 77 10.36 24.02 40.53
CA SER A 77 9.20 24.92 40.51
C SER A 77 8.51 24.76 39.15
N ILE A 78 7.87 23.60 38.95
CA ILE A 78 6.93 23.41 37.84
C ILE A 78 5.74 24.30 38.17
N THR A 79 5.71 25.50 37.59
CA THR A 79 4.56 26.39 37.77
C THR A 79 3.33 25.79 37.09
N PRO A 80 2.13 26.00 37.67
CA PRO A 80 0.87 25.56 37.06
C PRO A 80 0.71 26.02 35.60
N ASP A 81 1.30 27.17 35.25
CA ASP A 81 1.25 27.72 33.89
C ASP A 81 2.10 26.92 32.88
N MET A 82 3.26 26.40 33.28
CA MET A 82 4.05 25.50 32.43
C MET A 82 3.33 24.18 32.16
N ILE A 83 2.59 23.66 33.14
CA ILE A 83 1.77 22.44 32.97
C ILE A 83 0.62 22.73 32.01
N LYS A 84 -0.10 23.85 32.21
CA LYS A 84 -1.18 24.28 31.32
C LYS A 84 -0.71 24.45 29.89
N GLU A 85 0.44 25.08 29.65
CA GLU A 85 0.98 25.27 28.30
C GLU A 85 1.39 23.94 27.65
N LYS A 86 2.02 23.03 28.40
CA LYS A 86 2.32 21.68 27.88
C LYS A 86 1.05 20.90 27.55
N ALA A 87 0.03 20.95 28.41
CA ALA A 87 -1.25 20.29 28.18
C ALA A 87 -1.96 20.84 26.93
N LYS A 88 -2.00 22.18 26.76
CA LYS A 88 -2.54 22.82 25.55
C LYS A 88 -1.80 22.35 24.30
N ARG A 89 -0.46 22.30 24.33
CA ARG A 89 0.33 21.83 23.17
C ARG A 89 -0.01 20.38 22.82
N ILE A 90 -0.10 19.49 23.80
CA ILE A 90 -0.48 18.09 23.58
C ILE A 90 -1.88 18.00 22.94
N ILE A 91 -2.85 18.74 23.48
CA ILE A 91 -4.23 18.74 22.96
C ILE A 91 -4.28 19.29 21.53
N ASN A 92 -3.54 20.36 21.25
CA ASN A 92 -3.50 20.97 19.93
C ASN A 92 -2.85 20.03 18.90
N VAL A 93 -1.74 19.38 19.25
CA VAL A 93 -1.08 18.37 18.40
C VAL A 93 -2.01 17.18 18.16
N ALA A 94 -2.72 16.71 19.19
CA ALA A 94 -3.69 15.63 19.04
C ALA A 94 -4.85 16.03 18.11
N ARG A 95 -5.35 17.27 18.21
CA ARG A 95 -6.38 17.81 17.30
C ARG A 95 -5.88 17.91 15.86
N GLU A 96 -4.70 18.48 15.66
CA GLU A 96 -4.07 18.61 14.34
C GLU A 96 -3.93 17.24 13.67
N HIS A 97 -3.45 16.23 14.41
CA HIS A 97 -3.36 14.86 13.89
C HIS A 97 -4.73 14.26 13.57
N ALA A 98 -5.72 14.46 14.44
CA ALA A 98 -7.08 13.98 14.19
C ALA A 98 -7.68 14.62 12.92
N ASP A 99 -7.49 15.92 12.73
CA ASP A 99 -7.95 16.66 11.55
C ASP A 99 -7.23 16.20 10.28
N GLN A 100 -5.92 15.97 10.34
CA GLN A 100 -5.16 15.41 9.23
C GLN A 100 -5.64 14.00 8.85
N HIS A 101 -5.89 13.13 9.84
CA HIS A 101 -6.42 11.80 9.60
C HIS A 101 -7.82 11.83 8.99
N LYS A 102 -8.69 12.71 9.50
CA LYS A 102 -10.04 12.91 8.95
C LYS A 102 -9.98 13.36 7.50
N LYS A 103 -9.17 14.38 7.20
CA LYS A 103 -8.99 14.90 5.84
C LYS A 103 -8.48 13.84 4.88
N LYS A 104 -7.52 13.02 5.31
CA LYS A 104 -6.98 11.91 4.49
C LYS A 104 -8.06 10.86 4.21
N ALA A 105 -8.84 10.46 5.23
CA ALA A 105 -9.95 9.52 5.05
C ALA A 105 -11.04 10.07 4.11
N GLU A 106 -11.37 11.35 4.20
CA GLU A 106 -12.32 12.02 3.30
C GLU A 106 -11.82 12.02 1.85
N GLN A 107 -10.53 12.27 1.62
CA GLN A 107 -9.92 12.20 0.30
C GLN A 107 -9.96 10.78 -0.28
N GLU A 108 -9.57 9.77 0.50
CA GLU A 108 -9.61 8.36 0.08
C GLU A 108 -11.04 7.91 -0.27
N LEU A 109 -12.03 8.29 0.57
CA LEU A 109 -13.45 8.02 0.29
C LEU A 109 -13.94 8.68 -1.00
N SER A 110 -13.48 9.90 -1.29
CA SER A 110 -13.83 10.61 -2.52
C SER A 110 -13.26 9.89 -3.76
N SER A 111 -11.98 9.51 -3.71
CA SER A 111 -11.32 8.74 -4.78
C SER A 111 -12.02 7.41 -5.03
N LEU A 112 -12.32 6.65 -3.97
CA LEU A 112 -13.00 5.36 -4.10
C LEU A 112 -14.40 5.50 -4.70
N ARG A 113 -15.16 6.54 -4.33
CA ARG A 113 -16.46 6.83 -4.95
C ARG A 113 -16.34 7.11 -6.45
N ASN A 114 -15.30 7.83 -6.88
CA ASN A 114 -15.05 8.11 -8.29
C ASN A 114 -14.71 6.84 -9.07
N GLU A 115 -13.85 5.98 -8.51
CA GLU A 115 -13.49 4.69 -9.09
C GLU A 115 -14.71 3.76 -9.23
N ILE A 116 -15.53 3.64 -8.17
CA ILE A 116 -16.78 2.87 -8.22
C ILE A 116 -17.69 3.38 -9.34
N ASN A 117 -17.83 4.69 -9.49
CA ASN A 117 -18.66 5.27 -10.54
C ASN A 117 -18.08 5.02 -11.94
N LYS A 118 -16.75 5.07 -12.09
CA LYS A 118 -16.06 4.74 -13.35
C LYS A 118 -16.32 3.28 -13.73
N ILE A 119 -16.09 2.34 -12.81
CA ILE A 119 -16.31 0.90 -13.04
C ILE A 119 -17.78 0.62 -13.38
N LYS A 120 -18.74 1.28 -12.71
CA LYS A 120 -20.17 1.16 -13.05
C LYS A 120 -20.47 1.60 -14.49
N LYS A 121 -19.86 2.69 -14.96
CA LYS A 121 -20.02 3.17 -16.35
C LYS A 121 -19.39 2.20 -17.35
N GLU A 122 -18.18 1.73 -17.07
CA GLU A 122 -17.47 0.76 -17.92
C GLU A 122 -18.25 -0.55 -18.04
N LYS A 123 -18.78 -1.07 -16.92
CA LYS A 123 -19.66 -2.25 -16.91
C LYS A 123 -20.88 -2.05 -17.80
N LYS A 124 -21.55 -0.90 -17.68
CA LYS A 124 -22.74 -0.60 -18.50
C LYS A 124 -22.40 -0.55 -20.00
N SER A 125 -21.30 0.11 -20.35
CA SER A 125 -20.81 0.19 -21.74
C SER A 125 -20.48 -1.20 -22.30
N LEU A 126 -19.79 -2.03 -21.51
CA LEU A 126 -19.43 -3.39 -21.91
C LEU A 126 -20.67 -4.25 -22.18
N ILE A 127 -21.67 -4.19 -21.29
CA ILE A 127 -22.94 -4.92 -21.48
C ILE A 127 -23.65 -4.49 -22.76
N GLU A 128 -23.71 -3.18 -23.05
CA GLU A 128 -24.35 -2.68 -24.26
C GLU A 128 -23.58 -3.12 -25.52
N ASN A 129 -22.26 -3.06 -25.50
CA ASN A 129 -21.41 -3.52 -26.61
C ASN A 129 -21.58 -5.01 -26.89
N ILE A 130 -21.62 -5.84 -25.86
CA ILE A 130 -21.87 -7.28 -25.99
C ILE A 130 -23.26 -7.52 -26.59
N LYS A 131 -24.28 -6.80 -26.12
CA LYS A 131 -25.66 -6.91 -26.61
C LYS A 131 -25.75 -6.53 -28.09
N LEU A 132 -25.17 -5.39 -28.49
CA LEU A 132 -25.15 -4.93 -29.88
C LEU A 132 -24.40 -5.91 -30.78
N SER A 133 -23.25 -6.42 -30.33
CA SER A 133 -22.47 -7.43 -31.06
C SER A 133 -23.28 -8.72 -31.27
N ALA A 134 -23.92 -9.24 -30.22
CA ALA A 134 -24.75 -10.43 -30.30
C ALA A 134 -25.96 -10.25 -31.24
N GLN A 135 -26.63 -9.10 -31.17
CA GLN A 135 -27.74 -8.76 -32.07
C GLN A 135 -27.28 -8.68 -33.53
N LYS A 136 -26.12 -8.07 -33.79
CA LYS A 136 -25.53 -7.98 -35.12
C LYS A 136 -25.21 -9.36 -35.69
N HIS A 137 -24.56 -10.22 -34.90
CA HIS A 137 -24.26 -11.60 -35.30
C HIS A 137 -25.54 -12.41 -35.57
N LEU A 138 -26.58 -12.26 -34.75
CA LEU A 138 -27.86 -12.93 -34.94
C LEU A 138 -28.57 -12.47 -36.22
N ALA A 139 -28.53 -11.18 -36.54
CA ALA A 139 -29.12 -10.62 -37.75
C ALA A 139 -28.39 -11.12 -39.02
N GLN A 140 -27.05 -11.17 -38.98
CA GLN A 140 -26.26 -11.74 -40.07
C GLN A 140 -26.62 -13.20 -40.34
N TYR A 141 -26.66 -14.03 -39.28
CA TYR A 141 -27.01 -15.44 -39.42
C TYR A 141 -28.42 -15.69 -39.98
N LYS A 142 -29.38 -14.81 -39.67
CA LYS A 142 -30.75 -14.89 -40.20
C LYS A 142 -30.88 -14.48 -41.66
N ASN A 143 -29.99 -13.61 -42.15
CA ASN A 143 -30.00 -13.14 -43.54
C ASN A 143 -29.22 -14.08 -44.49
N GLU A 144 -28.40 -14.98 -43.95
CA GLU A 144 -27.63 -15.99 -44.71
C GLU A 144 -28.37 -17.33 -44.89
N LYS A 145 -29.60 -17.46 -44.38
CA LYS A 145 -30.50 -18.60 -44.60
C LYS A 145 -31.70 -18.20 -45.44
#